data_AF-C0D561-F1
#
_entry.id   AF-C0D561-F1
#
_cell.length_a   1.000
_cell.length_b   1.000
_cell.length_c   1.000
_cell.angle_alpha   90.00
_cell.angle_beta   90.00
_cell.angle_gamma   90.00
#
_symmetry.space_group_name_H-M   'P 1'
#
loop_
_entity.id
_entity.type
_entity.pdbx_description
1 polymer ?
#
loop_
_entity_poly.entity_id
_entity_poly.type
_entity_poly.pdbx_seq_one_letter_code
_entity_poly.pdbx_strand_id
1 'polypeptide(L)'
;MTMKFYGSHLCPDCEAAQEVLDREKIPYEYVDITGSMANLKEFLKLRDRLPLYQDARVEGFVGIPSFVKDDGTITRDVEEAMG
;
A
#
# COMPACT_ATOMS: atom_id res chain seq x y z
N MET A 1 12.83 -0.22 -11.65
CA MET A 1 11.73 -1.10 -11.24
C MET A 1 11.50 -0.78 -9.80
N THR A 2 10.39 -0.11 -9.52
CA THR A 2 10.14 0.55 -8.25
C THR A 2 8.70 0.24 -7.86
N MET A 3 8.55 -0.49 -6.76
CA MET A 3 7.24 -0.86 -6.22
C MET A 3 6.52 0.38 -5.68
N LYS A 4 5.23 0.54 -5.95
CA LYS A 4 4.44 1.58 -5.29
C LYS A 4 3.96 1.10 -3.93
N PHE A 5 4.16 1.92 -2.90
CA PHE A 5 3.68 1.68 -1.55
C PHE A 5 2.63 2.76 -1.22
N TYR A 6 1.36 2.38 -1.19
CA TYR A 6 0.26 3.21 -0.72
C TYR A 6 0.14 3.11 0.81
N GLY A 7 0.29 4.25 1.47
CA GLY A 7 0.26 4.34 2.92
C GLY A 7 -0.19 5.70 3.43
N SER A 8 -0.20 5.85 4.75
CA SER A 8 -0.40 7.13 5.42
C SER A 8 0.47 7.17 6.67
N HIS A 9 1.02 8.35 6.98
CA HIS A 9 1.73 8.62 8.23
C HIS A 9 0.81 8.53 9.47
N LEU A 10 -0.51 8.39 9.28
CA LEU A 10 -1.48 8.18 10.35
C LEU A 10 -1.69 6.69 10.66
N CYS A 11 -1.01 5.79 9.95
CA CYS A 11 -1.17 4.34 10.05
C CYS A 11 0.13 3.72 10.60
N PRO A 12 0.15 3.23 11.84
CA PRO A 12 1.32 2.58 12.44
C PRO A 12 1.84 1.39 11.62
N ASP A 13 0.94 0.62 11.01
CA ASP A 13 1.31 -0.52 10.16
C ASP A 13 2.07 -0.07 8.89
N CYS A 14 1.76 1.13 8.38
CA CYS A 14 2.50 1.70 7.25
C CYS A 14 3.92 2.13 7.67
N GLU A 15 4.07 2.73 8.85
CA GLU A 15 5.39 3.08 9.39
C GLU A 15 6.25 1.83 9.61
N ALA A 16 5.68 0.80 10.23
CA ALA A 16 6.36 -0.48 10.44
C ALA A 16 6.80 -1.13 9.11
N ALA A 17 5.94 -1.11 8.10
CA ALA A 17 6.30 -1.63 6.78
C ALA A 17 7.38 -0.79 6.09
N GLN A 18 7.33 0.54 6.24
CA GLN A 18 8.36 1.44 5.72
C GLN A 18 9.73 1.14 6.33
N GLU A 19 9.81 0.96 7.64
CA GLU A 19 11.05 0.61 8.35
C GLU A 19 11.64 -0.72 7.86
N VAL A 20 10.79 -1.72 7.59
CA VAL A 20 11.24 -3.00 7.02
C VAL A 20 11.83 -2.81 5.63
N LEU A 21 11.13 -2.11 4.74
CA LEU A 21 11.61 -1.86 3.37
C LEU A 21 12.92 -1.05 3.35
N ASP A 22 13.02 -0.04 4.22
CA ASP A 22 14.22 0.80 4.36
C ASP A 22 15.41 -0.03 4.89
N ARG A 23 15.17 -0.91 5.88
CA ARG A 23 16.19 -1.81 6.43
C ARG A 23 16.72 -2.78 5.37
N GLU A 24 15.82 -3.39 4.59
CA GLU A 24 16.17 -4.32 3.52
C GLU A 24 16.63 -3.61 2.22
N LYS A 25 16.64 -2.27 2.21
CA LYS A 25 17.04 -1.41 1.08
C LYS A 25 16.25 -1.69 -0.20
N ILE A 26 14.97 -2.02 -0.05
CA ILE A 26 14.08 -2.25 -1.19
C ILE A 26 13.63 -0.89 -1.74
N PRO A 27 13.83 -0.60 -3.04
CA PRO A 27 13.39 0.66 -3.62
C PRO A 27 11.87 0.68 -3.81
N TYR A 28 11.21 1.70 -3.27
CA TYR A 28 9.78 1.92 -3.45
C TYR A 28 9.44 3.40 -3.69
N GLU A 29 8.29 3.63 -4.30
CA GLU A 29 7.64 4.94 -4.45
C GLU A 29 6.54 5.03 -3.39
N TYR A 30 6.72 5.89 -2.39
CA TYR A 30 5.72 6.09 -1.35
C TYR A 30 4.60 7.01 -1.84
N VAL A 31 3.37 6.53 -1.79
CA VAL A 31 2.16 7.26 -2.15
C VAL A 31 1.34 7.50 -0.89
N ASP A 32 1.48 8.70 -0.32
CA ASP A 32 0.66 9.13 0.81
C ASP A 32 -0.80 9.36 0.36
N ILE A 33 -1.70 8.45 0.73
CA ILE A 33 -3.12 8.54 0.38
C ILE A 33 -3.86 9.65 1.14
N THR A 34 -3.27 10.16 2.22
CA THR A 34 -3.79 11.30 2.99
C THR A 34 -3.19 12.64 2.55
N GLY A 35 -2.12 12.62 1.76
CA GLY A 35 -1.43 13.83 1.30
C GLY A 35 -2.12 14.57 0.16
N SER A 36 -2.93 13.90 -0.66
CA SER A 36 -3.68 14.57 -1.74
C SER A 36 -4.92 13.80 -2.22
N MET A 37 -5.88 14.55 -2.79
CA MET A 37 -7.06 13.96 -3.43
C MET A 37 -6.72 13.12 -4.67
N ALA A 38 -5.60 13.41 -5.34
CA ALA A 38 -5.14 12.63 -6.49
C ALA A 38 -4.70 11.23 -6.04
N ASN A 39 -3.84 11.16 -5.01
CA ASN A 39 -3.35 9.92 -4.43
C ASN A 39 -4.50 9.08 -3.86
N LEU A 40 -5.42 9.72 -3.12
CA LEU A 40 -6.60 9.06 -2.61
C LEU A 40 -7.44 8.45 -3.73
N LYS A 41 -7.72 9.21 -4.79
CA LYS A 41 -8.48 8.71 -5.95
C LYS A 41 -7.77 7.57 -6.68
N GLU A 42 -6.44 7.61 -6.76
CA GLU A 42 -5.65 6.53 -7.35
C GLU A 42 -5.81 5.25 -6.53
N PHE A 43 -5.62 5.33 -5.21
CA PHE A 43 -5.78 4.18 -4.32
C PHE A 43 -7.21 3.64 -4.30
N LEU A 44 -8.23 4.51 -4.26
CA LEU A 44 -9.63 4.08 -4.28
C LEU A 44 -10.00 3.29 -5.54
N LYS A 45 -9.39 3.58 -6.70
CA LYS A 45 -9.62 2.78 -7.92
C LYS A 45 -9.14 1.34 -7.77
N LEU A 46 -8.07 1.11 -6.99
CA LEU A 46 -7.58 -0.23 -6.66
C LEU A 46 -8.47 -0.85 -5.58
N ARG A 47 -8.63 -0.13 -4.46
CA ARG A 47 -9.37 -0.57 -3.28
C ARG A 47 -10.80 -0.96 -3.59
N ASP A 48 -11.52 -0.22 -4.43
CA ASP A 48 -12.95 -0.45 -4.66
C ASP A 48 -13.25 -1.51 -5.73
N ARG A 49 -12.23 -1.93 -6.51
CA ARG A 49 -12.41 -2.86 -7.63
C ARG A 49 -11.82 -4.24 -7.38
N LEU A 50 -10.76 -4.33 -6.59
CA LEU A 50 -10.05 -5.59 -6.39
C LEU A 50 -10.66 -6.40 -5.24
N PRO A 51 -10.78 -7.73 -5.37
CA PRO A 51 -11.22 -8.61 -4.28
C PRO A 51 -10.30 -8.58 -3.06
N LEU A 52 -9.01 -8.26 -3.24
CA LEU A 52 -7.99 -8.15 -2.18
C LEU A 52 -8.38 -7.20 -1.03
N TYR A 53 -9.28 -6.25 -1.28
CA TYR A 53 -9.71 -5.27 -0.28
C TYR A 53 -11.15 -5.51 0.20
N GLN A 54 -11.76 -6.64 -0.16
CA GLN A 54 -13.16 -6.90 0.19
C GLN A 54 -13.36 -6.98 1.71
N ASP A 55 -12.46 -7.67 2.40
CA ASP A 55 -12.36 -7.73 3.87
C ASP A 55 -12.28 -6.32 4.47
N ALA A 56 -11.32 -5.50 4.01
CA ALA A 56 -11.12 -4.15 4.51
C ALA A 56 -12.36 -3.29 4.32
N ARG A 57 -13.02 -3.38 3.15
CA ARG A 57 -14.27 -2.64 2.89
C ARG A 57 -15.42 -3.08 3.79
N VAL A 58 -15.55 -4.39 4.06
CA VAL A 58 -16.61 -4.94 4.92
C VAL A 58 -16.41 -4.50 6.37
N GLU A 59 -15.18 -4.47 6.83
CA GLU A 59 -14.83 -4.13 8.21
C GLU A 59 -14.65 -2.61 8.44
N GLY A 60 -14.73 -1.80 7.38
CA GLY A 60 -14.58 -0.34 7.45
C GLY A 60 -13.12 0.13 7.52
N PHE A 61 -12.17 -0.74 7.23
CA PHE A 61 -10.76 -0.41 7.12
C PHE A 61 -10.41 0.25 5.77
N VAL A 62 -9.33 1.01 5.77
CA VAL A 62 -8.83 1.69 4.57
C VAL A 62 -8.20 0.71 3.58
N GLY A 63 -7.57 -0.36 4.08
CA GLY A 63 -6.87 -1.35 3.25
C GLY A 63 -5.40 -1.03 2.97
N ILE A 64 -4.78 -0.18 3.79
CA ILE A 64 -3.32 0.08 3.81
C ILE A 64 -2.66 -0.67 4.98
N PRO A 65 -1.34 -0.97 4.93
CA PRO A 65 -0.41 -0.73 3.82
C PRO A 65 -0.79 -1.54 2.57
N SER A 66 -0.45 -1.01 1.38
CA SER A 66 -0.63 -1.76 0.13
C SER A 66 0.48 -1.51 -0.86
N PHE A 67 0.95 -2.59 -1.48
CA PHE A 67 2.11 -2.64 -2.34
C PHE A 67 1.72 -3.09 -3.73
N VAL A 68 2.13 -2.33 -4.75
CA VAL A 68 1.91 -2.65 -6.16
C VAL A 68 3.26 -2.82 -6.83
N LYS A 69 3.55 -4.06 -7.23
CA LYS A 69 4.77 -4.42 -7.95
C LYS A 69 4.63 -4.09 -9.44
N ASP A 70 5.77 -4.01 -10.13
CA ASP A 70 5.83 -3.68 -11.57
C ASP A 70 5.17 -4.74 -12.47
N ASP A 71 5.08 -5.99 -12.01
CA ASP A 71 4.40 -7.09 -12.70
C ASP A 71 2.86 -7.04 -12.57
N GLY A 72 2.34 -6.04 -11.84
CA GLY A 72 0.92 -5.88 -11.55
C GLY A 72 0.44 -6.67 -10.34
N THR A 73 1.33 -7.39 -9.65
CA THR A 73 1.01 -8.06 -8.38
C THR A 73 0.74 -7.02 -7.31
N ILE A 74 -0.34 -7.22 -6.54
CA ILE A 74 -0.75 -6.33 -5.46
C ILE A 74 -0.87 -7.16 -4.19
N THR A 75 -0.23 -6.69 -3.13
CA THR A 75 -0.32 -7.29 -1.79
C THR A 75 -0.53 -6.20 -0.73
N ARG A 76 -0.98 -6.61 0.45
CA ARG A 76 -1.09 -5.77 1.65
C ARG A 76 -0.08 -6.20 2.73
N ASP A 77 0.76 -7.17 2.42
CA ASP A 77 1.77 -7.72 3.31
C ASP A 77 3.16 -7.29 2.83
N VAL A 78 3.99 -6.80 3.76
CA VAL A 78 5.34 -6.29 3.44
C VAL A 78 6.31 -7.43 3.12
N GLU A 79 6.17 -8.60 3.74
CA GLU A 79 7.02 -9.75 3.47
C GLU A 79 6.74 -10.30 2.07
N GLU A 80 5.46 -10.41 1.70
CA GLU A 80 5.07 -10.77 0.33
C GLU A 80 5.53 -9.73 -0.70
N ALA A 81 5.60 -8.46 -0.32
CA ALA A 81 6.03 -7.38 -1.19
C ALA A 81 7.53 -7.46 -1.55
N MET A 82 8.35 -8.04 -0.67
CA MET A 82 9.81 -8.18 -0.87
C MET A 82 10.21 -9.44 -1.66
N GLY A 83 9.37 -10.48 -1.66
CA GLY A 83 9.61 -11.76 -2.37
C GLY A 83 9.31 -11.72 -3.87
#